data_AF-A0AAV5ICS6-F1
#
_entry.id   AF-A0AAV5ICS6-F1
#
_cell.length_a   1.000
_cell.length_b   1.000
_cell.length_c   1.000
_cell.angle_alpha   90.00
_cell.angle_beta   90.00
_cell.angle_gamma   90.00
#
_symmetry.space_group_name_H-M   'P 1'
#
loop_
_entity.id
_entity.type
_entity.pdbx_description
1 polymer ?
#
loop_
_entity_poly.entity_id
_entity_poly.type
_entity_poly.pdbx_seq_one_letter_code
_entity_poly.pdbx_strand_id
1 'polypeptide(L)'
;MKIHGFYMSAKWEPHSRCWMGWPERPDNWRDNAAHGQRVFAKIATATSKFELVTVCASAAQVGRNLRRRNDSSVVSNVALDGV
;
A
#
# COMPACT_ATOMS: atom_id res chain seq x y z
N MET A 1 16.65 27.81 -12.63
CA MET A 1 16.65 26.79 -13.70
C MET A 1 15.58 25.74 -13.36
N LYS A 2 14.38 25.86 -13.94
CA LYS A 2 13.31 24.84 -13.89
C LYS A 2 13.24 24.21 -15.26
N ILE A 3 13.60 22.93 -15.38
CA ILE A 3 13.54 22.23 -16.66
C ILE A 3 12.07 21.79 -16.85
N HIS A 4 11.43 22.27 -17.91
CA HIS A 4 10.03 21.99 -18.29
C HIS A 4 8.89 22.52 -17.38
N GLY A 5 9.15 23.42 -16.43
CA GLY A 5 8.09 24.09 -15.66
C GLY A 5 7.39 23.25 -14.58
N PHE A 6 7.80 21.98 -14.40
CA PHE A 6 7.30 21.14 -13.31
C PHE A 6 7.86 21.58 -11.96
N TYR A 7 7.08 21.34 -10.91
CA TYR A 7 7.49 21.48 -9.52
C TYR A 7 6.81 20.39 -8.69
N MET A 8 7.43 20.03 -7.57
CA MET A 8 6.80 19.14 -6.59
C MET A 8 5.75 19.93 -5.82
N SER A 9 4.48 19.52 -5.93
CA SER A 9 3.39 20.10 -5.16
C SER A 9 3.57 19.89 -3.66
N ALA A 10 2.91 20.71 -2.87
CA ALA A 10 2.85 20.49 -1.44
C ALA A 10 1.94 19.30 -1.10
N LYS A 11 2.25 18.60 0.00
CA LYS A 11 1.51 17.40 0.45
C LYS A 11 0.05 17.67 0.88
N TRP A 12 -0.34 18.93 1.12
CA TRP A 12 -1.72 19.27 1.47
C TRP A 12 -2.58 19.63 0.26
N GLU A 13 -1.97 19.71 -0.93
CA GLU A 13 -2.74 19.91 -2.16
C GLU A 13 -3.57 18.65 -2.49
N PRO A 14 -4.67 18.78 -3.24
CA PRO A 14 -5.53 17.64 -3.56
C PRO A 14 -4.77 16.48 -4.21
N HIS A 15 -4.93 15.27 -3.67
CA HIS A 15 -4.32 14.07 -4.21
C HIS A 15 -5.32 13.25 -5.03
N SER A 16 -4.83 12.64 -6.11
CA SER A 16 -5.63 11.66 -6.87
C SER A 16 -5.60 10.26 -6.25
N ARG A 17 -4.52 9.89 -5.54
CA ARG A 17 -4.34 8.58 -4.91
C ARG A 17 -3.17 8.54 -3.92
N CYS A 18 -3.21 7.56 -3.03
CA CYS A 18 -2.14 7.11 -2.15
C CYS A 18 -1.55 5.79 -2.66
N TRP A 19 -0.23 5.63 -2.57
CA TRP A 19 0.45 4.37 -2.81
C TRP A 19 1.09 3.87 -1.51
N MET A 20 0.91 2.58 -1.22
CA MET A 20 1.45 1.95 -0.01
C MET A 20 2.08 0.59 -0.33
N GLY A 21 3.27 0.32 0.20
CA GLY A 21 3.86 -1.02 0.13
C GLY A 21 3.31 -1.96 1.20
N TRP A 22 3.28 -3.27 0.93
CA TRP A 22 2.86 -4.28 1.89
C TRP A 22 4.05 -4.88 2.65
N PRO A 23 4.02 -4.89 4.00
CA PRO A 23 5.13 -5.44 4.78
C PRO A 23 5.14 -6.98 4.72
N GLU A 24 6.33 -7.53 4.46
CA GLU A 24 6.54 -8.98 4.27
C GLU A 24 7.88 -9.49 4.79
N ARG A 25 8.96 -8.74 4.55
CA ARG A 25 10.35 -9.17 4.80
C ARG A 25 10.60 -9.57 6.27
N PRO A 26 10.88 -10.85 6.58
CA PRO A 26 10.98 -11.34 7.97
C PRO A 26 12.25 -10.90 8.69
N ASP A 27 13.31 -10.53 7.95
CA ASP A 27 14.54 -9.95 8.47
C ASP A 27 14.32 -8.53 9.03
N ASN A 28 13.35 -7.79 8.49
CA ASN A 28 12.98 -6.46 8.95
C ASN A 28 11.74 -6.45 9.86
N TRP A 29 10.83 -7.41 9.68
CA TRP A 29 9.55 -7.45 10.38
C TRP A 29 9.39 -8.72 11.21
N ARG A 30 9.37 -8.54 12.54
CA ARG A 30 9.13 -9.65 13.49
C ARG A 30 7.83 -10.40 13.20
N ASP A 31 7.82 -11.68 13.59
CA ASP A 31 6.67 -12.58 13.46
C ASP A 31 6.11 -12.63 12.03
N ASN A 32 7.02 -12.71 11.03
CA ASN A 32 6.68 -12.72 9.61
C ASN A 32 5.77 -11.55 9.20
N ALA A 33 6.06 -10.36 9.72
CA ALA A 33 5.30 -9.13 9.50
C ALA A 33 3.84 -9.14 9.96
N ALA A 34 3.37 -10.14 10.70
CA ALA A 34 1.95 -10.24 11.07
C ALA A 34 1.43 -8.98 11.81
N HIS A 35 2.27 -8.38 12.66
CA HIS A 35 1.93 -7.13 13.36
C HIS A 35 1.94 -5.92 12.40
N GLY A 36 2.96 -5.82 11.54
CA GLY A 36 3.07 -4.75 10.55
C GLY A 36 1.90 -4.76 9.57
N GLN A 37 1.53 -5.93 9.06
CA GLN A 37 0.39 -6.12 8.15
C GLN A 37 -0.93 -5.62 8.75
N ARG A 38 -1.19 -5.91 10.03
CA ARG A 38 -2.40 -5.40 10.72
C ARG A 38 -2.41 -3.88 10.83
N VAL A 39 -1.26 -3.26 11.10
CA VAL A 39 -1.16 -1.80 11.21
C VAL A 39 -1.30 -1.15 9.83
N PHE A 40 -0.62 -1.68 8.80
CA PHE A 40 -0.71 -1.17 7.44
C PHE A 40 -2.12 -1.29 6.88
N ALA A 41 -2.84 -2.39 7.16
CA ALA A 41 -4.25 -2.50 6.82
C ALA A 41 -5.09 -1.38 7.47
N LYS A 42 -4.89 -1.10 8.76
CA LYS A 42 -5.59 0.00 9.45
C LYS A 42 -5.27 1.37 8.84
N ILE A 43 -4.02 1.62 8.47
CA ILE A 43 -3.62 2.87 7.82
C ILE A 43 -4.29 2.98 6.46
N ALA A 44 -4.24 1.93 5.63
CA ALA A 44 -4.91 1.91 4.32
C ALA A 44 -6.42 2.15 4.45
N THR A 45 -7.10 1.51 5.40
CA THR A 45 -8.53 1.73 5.69
C THR A 45 -8.83 3.15 6.18
N ALA A 46 -7.92 3.76 6.95
CA ALA A 46 -8.10 5.13 7.42
C ALA A 46 -7.92 6.13 6.26
N THR A 47 -6.87 5.95 5.46
CA THR A 47 -6.57 6.81 4.30
C THR A 47 -7.62 6.68 3.20
N SER A 48 -8.21 5.49 3.01
CA SER A 48 -9.24 5.26 1.98
C SER A 48 -10.53 6.06 2.19
N LYS A 49 -10.71 6.68 3.37
CA LYS A 49 -11.82 7.60 3.64
C LYS A 49 -11.62 8.97 2.98
N PHE A 50 -10.39 9.30 2.58
CA PHE A 50 -10.01 10.62 2.07
C PHE A 50 -9.52 10.56 0.62
N GLU A 51 -8.80 9.51 0.24
CA GLU A 51 -8.22 9.36 -1.09
C GLU A 51 -8.19 7.89 -1.52
N LEU A 52 -8.12 7.63 -2.83
CA LEU A 52 -7.99 6.27 -3.35
C LEU A 52 -6.66 5.65 -2.91
N VAL A 53 -6.68 4.49 -2.26
CA VAL A 53 -5.46 3.79 -1.80
C VAL A 53 -5.18 2.57 -2.66
N THR A 54 -3.98 2.49 -3.20
CA THR A 54 -3.43 1.29 -3.86
C THR A 54 -2.34 0.68 -2.98
N VAL A 55 -2.47 -0.60 -2.64
CA VAL A 55 -1.46 -1.33 -1.87
C VAL A 55 -0.73 -2.31 -2.78
N CYS A 56 0.59 -2.19 -2.83
CA CYS A 56 1.48 -3.00 -3.65
C CYS A 56 2.07 -4.12 -2.79
N ALA A 57 1.88 -5.39 -3.19
CA ALA A 57 2.30 -6.56 -2.45
C ALA A 57 2.95 -7.58 -3.39
N SER A 58 3.78 -8.51 -2.88
CA SER A 58 4.29 -9.61 -3.70
C SER A 58 3.17 -10.57 -4.11
N ALA A 59 3.35 -11.32 -5.21
CA ALA A 59 2.37 -12.32 -5.64
C ALA A 59 2.04 -13.34 -4.53
N ALA A 60 3.03 -13.74 -3.72
CA ALA A 60 2.84 -14.66 -2.60
C ALA A 60 1.94 -14.08 -1.49
N GLN A 61 2.04 -12.77 -1.22
CA GLN A 61 1.16 -12.08 -0.26
C GLN A 61 -0.23 -11.85 -0.83
N VAL A 62 -0.34 -11.52 -2.11
CA VAL A 62 -1.65 -11.39 -2.78
C VAL A 62 -2.43 -12.71 -2.69
N GLY A 63 -1.78 -13.84 -3.00
CA GLY A 63 -2.40 -15.17 -2.86
C GLY A 63 -2.82 -15.49 -1.42
N ARG A 64 -1.98 -15.18 -0.43
CA ARG A 64 -2.31 -15.36 0.99
C ARG A 64 -3.47 -14.48 1.45
N ASN A 65 -3.49 -13.21 1.05
CA ASN A 65 -4.52 -12.26 1.42
C ASN A 65 -5.86 -12.56 0.75
N LEU A 66 -5.86 -12.97 -0.52
CA LEU A 66 -7.08 -13.38 -1.22
C LEU A 66 -7.71 -14.62 -0.58
N ARG A 67 -6.90 -15.61 -0.18
CA ARG A 67 -7.38 -16.80 0.56
C ARG A 67 -7.97 -16.47 1.94
N ARG A 68 -7.56 -15.35 2.55
CA ARG A 68 -8.07 -14.88 3.84
C ARG A 68 -9.31 -14.00 3.71
N ARG A 69 -9.66 -13.53 2.51
CA ARG A 69 -10.78 -12.60 2.30
C ARG A 69 -12.11 -13.35 2.16
N ASN A 70 -12.91 -13.24 3.22
CA ASN A 70 -14.36 -13.42 3.18
C ASN A 70 -15.10 -12.08 3.44
N ASP A 71 -14.38 -10.95 3.35
CA ASP A 71 -14.93 -9.62 3.59
C ASP A 71 -14.39 -8.61 2.57
N SER A 72 -15.30 -7.86 1.98
CA SER A 72 -15.10 -7.06 0.78
C SER A 72 -14.78 -5.62 1.18
N SER A 73 -13.52 -5.18 1.08
CA SER A 73 -13.17 -3.81 0.68
C SER A 73 -11.67 -3.51 0.76
N VAL A 74 -11.20 -2.67 -0.16
CA VAL A 74 -9.99 -1.82 -0.06
C VAL A 74 -8.59 -2.45 -0.25
N VAL A 75 -8.36 -3.33 -1.23
CA VAL A 75 -7.02 -3.35 -1.87
C VAL A 75 -7.14 -3.70 -3.35
N SER A 76 -6.85 -2.74 -4.23
CA SER A 76 -6.40 -3.00 -5.60
C SER A 76 -4.93 -3.44 -5.51
N ASN A 77 -4.67 -4.72 -5.80
CA ASN A 77 -3.35 -5.32 -5.69
C ASN A 77 -2.54 -5.03 -6.95
N VAL A 78 -1.36 -4.42 -6.79
CA VAL A 78 -0.30 -4.45 -7.82
C VAL A 78 0.80 -5.38 -7.32
N ALA A 79 1.05 -6.46 -8.06
CA ALA A 79 2.17 -7.36 -7.80
C ALA A 79 3.48 -6.60 -8.09
N LEU A 80 4.33 -6.43 -7.09
CA LEU A 80 5.71 -5.99 -7.31
C LEU A 80 6.57 -7.23 -7.59
N ASP A 81 6.39 -7.83 -8.77
CA ASP A 81 7.32 -8.85 -9.26
C ASP A 81 8.33 -8.15 -10.18
N GLY A 82 9.62 -8.18 -9.83
CA GLY A 82 10.70 -7.82 -10.77
C GLY A 82 11.74 -6.78 -10.33
N VAL A 83 12.24 -6.83 -9.08
CA VAL A 83 13.60 -6.33 -8.76
C VAL A 83 14.34 -7.39 -7.98
#